data_AF-A0A1C6ARP7-F1
#
_entry.id   AF-A0A1C6ARP7-F1
#
_cell.length_a   1.000
_cell.length_b   1.000
_cell.length_c   1.000
_cell.angle_alpha   90.00
_cell.angle_beta   90.00
_cell.angle_gamma   90.00
#
_symmetry.space_group_name_H-M   'P 1'
#
loop_
_entity.id
_entity.type
_entity.pdbx_description
1 polymer ?
#
loop_
_entity_poly.entity_id
_entity_poly.type
_entity_poly.pdbx_seq_one_letter_code
_entity_poly.pdbx_strand_id
1 'polypeptide(L)'
;MKGKKIFSAALSLSLAASLCLAGCTSAAEEAVSAPAQTTVDVPTGDPLAPPEEPVYTIAQQHQPDLVRVQGTVSVDGDRILVTNSSEWAEYPEIVLNVAEDTLILNAVDGGAMAAEDLREGEYVYAYVSPAMTRSLPPIATAAVILAAIPADYGVPAYSTVEQVNVWEGRTSVLMSDDVDYSLSDTELLAGPGFDGDTVTLADITPGCGLLAWYDMVAESFPAQAWPSKVMVIPSPYSAWAVLEPGRLAVNGGEVELTAAEQPYVEGETLMVPVRAFAEALGCEVVWNADRPEKISVRGEGTEYLLTLGSDRAATGDGGDGTALTGALTARGGVSFLPADDLLNLHNVRAEGLWPV
;
A
#
# COMPACT_ATOMS: atom_id res chain seq x y z
N MET A 1 22.73 -5.23 -70.86
CA MET A 1 21.42 -5.89 -71.00
C MET A 1 20.42 -5.18 -70.11
N LYS A 2 19.19 -5.01 -70.62
CA LYS A 2 18.10 -4.16 -70.14
C LYS A 2 17.61 -4.50 -68.72
N GLY A 3 17.20 -3.49 -67.96
CA GLY A 3 16.44 -3.65 -66.70
C GLY A 3 14.92 -3.55 -66.87
N LYS A 4 14.19 -3.66 -65.75
CA LYS A 4 12.85 -3.11 -65.41
C LYS A 4 12.36 -3.82 -64.12
N LYS A 5 12.13 -3.10 -63.02
CA LYS A 5 10.91 -2.38 -62.59
C LYS A 5 9.70 -3.28 -62.24
N ILE A 6 9.33 -3.24 -60.95
CA ILE A 6 8.01 -2.92 -60.34
C ILE A 6 6.80 -3.76 -60.78
N PHE A 7 6.03 -4.33 -59.84
CA PHE A 7 4.60 -4.02 -59.62
C PHE A 7 3.97 -4.78 -58.42
N SER A 8 3.19 -4.02 -57.64
CA SER A 8 2.25 -4.45 -56.59
C SER A 8 1.12 -5.32 -57.11
N ALA A 9 0.48 -6.10 -56.22
CA ALA A 9 -0.98 -6.27 -56.20
C ALA A 9 -1.45 -6.86 -54.86
N ALA A 10 -2.29 -6.11 -54.16
CA ALA A 10 -3.19 -6.61 -53.12
C ALA A 10 -4.35 -7.38 -53.77
N LEU A 11 -4.88 -8.41 -53.11
CA LEU A 11 -6.29 -8.77 -53.26
C LEU A 11 -6.78 -9.61 -52.06
N SER A 12 -7.65 -8.97 -51.28
CA SER A 12 -8.65 -9.58 -50.41
C SER A 12 -9.66 -10.40 -51.23
N LEU A 13 -10.16 -11.52 -50.71
CA LEU A 13 -11.57 -11.89 -50.90
C LEU A 13 -12.02 -12.95 -49.87
N SER A 14 -13.02 -12.56 -49.09
CA SER A 14 -13.98 -13.40 -48.39
C SER A 14 -14.77 -14.32 -49.32
N LEU A 15 -15.17 -15.53 -48.87
CA LEU A 15 -16.55 -16.00 -49.07
C LEU A 15 -16.91 -17.21 -48.20
N ALA A 16 -18.15 -17.20 -47.75
CA ALA A 16 -18.79 -18.13 -46.83
C ALA A 16 -19.54 -19.27 -47.54
N ALA A 17 -19.86 -20.29 -46.72
CA ALA A 17 -21.09 -21.10 -46.70
C ALA A 17 -21.40 -22.04 -47.89
N SER A 18 -21.56 -23.33 -47.57
CA SER A 18 -22.87 -24.03 -47.56
C SER A 18 -22.72 -25.55 -47.75
N LEU A 19 -23.22 -26.27 -46.72
CA LEU A 19 -24.23 -27.34 -46.73
C LEU A 19 -24.31 -28.45 -47.81
N CYS A 20 -24.83 -29.59 -47.31
CA CYS A 20 -25.51 -30.74 -47.97
C CYS A 20 -24.62 -31.98 -48.17
N LEU A 21 -25.07 -33.23 -47.98
CA LEU A 21 -26.22 -33.90 -47.34
C LEU A 21 -25.99 -35.40 -47.61
N ALA A 22 -26.41 -36.28 -46.69
CA ALA A 22 -26.73 -37.71 -46.86
C ALA A 22 -25.58 -38.67 -47.30
N GLY A 23 -25.47 -39.93 -46.89
CA GLY A 23 -26.33 -40.87 -46.16
C GLY A 23 -25.77 -42.30 -46.39
N CYS A 24 -26.43 -43.31 -45.80
CA CYS A 24 -26.23 -44.78 -45.91
C CYS A 24 -25.31 -45.40 -44.84
N THR A 25 -25.65 -46.47 -44.10
CA THR A 25 -26.74 -47.47 -44.19
C THR A 25 -26.75 -48.39 -42.94
N SER A 26 -27.96 -48.79 -42.49
CA SER A 26 -28.44 -50.08 -41.93
C SER A 26 -27.66 -50.81 -40.81
N ALA A 27 -28.24 -51.53 -39.85
CA ALA A 27 -29.62 -51.88 -39.46
C ALA A 27 -29.56 -52.67 -38.13
N ALA A 28 -30.63 -52.61 -37.32
CA ALA A 28 -31.32 -53.72 -36.63
C ALA A 28 -32.03 -53.21 -35.36
N GLU A 29 -33.35 -53.44 -35.31
CA GLU A 29 -34.31 -53.03 -34.27
C GLU A 29 -34.20 -53.84 -32.97
N GLU A 30 -34.47 -53.19 -31.85
CA GLU A 30 -35.27 -53.75 -30.76
C GLU A 30 -36.00 -52.61 -30.03
N ALA A 31 -37.33 -52.66 -30.01
CA ALA A 31 -38.19 -51.68 -29.36
C ALA A 31 -38.52 -52.13 -27.93
N VAL A 32 -38.08 -51.35 -26.93
CA VAL A 32 -38.60 -51.41 -25.55
C VAL A 32 -38.70 -49.98 -24.99
N SER A 33 -39.81 -49.72 -24.31
CA SER A 33 -40.32 -48.45 -23.80
C SER A 33 -39.35 -47.57 -23.00
N ALA A 34 -39.43 -46.26 -23.22
CA ALA A 34 -38.73 -45.21 -22.48
C ALA A 34 -39.06 -45.21 -20.98
N PRO A 35 -38.05 -45.07 -20.09
CA PRO A 35 -38.25 -44.50 -18.76
C PRO A 35 -38.01 -42.99 -18.79
N ALA A 36 -38.85 -42.25 -18.06
CA ALA A 36 -38.74 -40.82 -17.85
C ALA A 36 -37.36 -40.44 -17.31
N GLN A 37 -36.73 -39.42 -17.92
CA GLN A 37 -35.56 -38.78 -17.33
C GLN A 37 -36.01 -38.04 -16.08
N THR A 38 -35.54 -38.52 -14.93
CA THR A 38 -35.54 -37.78 -13.67
C THR A 38 -34.62 -36.58 -13.86
N THR A 39 -35.19 -35.38 -13.95
CA THR A 39 -34.44 -34.15 -13.79
C THR A 39 -33.87 -34.13 -12.38
N VAL A 40 -32.55 -34.26 -12.27
CA VAL A 40 -31.85 -33.99 -11.03
C VAL A 40 -31.85 -32.47 -10.89
N ASP A 41 -32.72 -31.94 -10.01
CA ASP A 41 -32.61 -30.57 -9.54
C ASP A 41 -31.26 -30.43 -8.83
N VAL A 42 -30.32 -29.78 -9.51
CA VAL A 42 -29.14 -29.23 -8.85
C VAL A 42 -29.68 -28.10 -7.98
N PRO A 43 -29.49 -28.12 -6.65
CA PRO A 43 -29.87 -26.97 -5.84
C PRO A 43 -29.00 -25.81 -6.32
N THR A 44 -29.63 -24.83 -6.94
CA THR A 44 -29.05 -23.50 -7.13
C THR A 44 -28.80 -22.97 -5.72
N GLY A 45 -27.60 -23.22 -5.20
CA GLY A 45 -27.12 -22.53 -4.01
C GLY A 45 -27.26 -21.04 -4.26
N ASP A 46 -27.77 -20.33 -3.25
CA ASP A 46 -27.83 -18.88 -3.26
C ASP A 46 -26.50 -18.31 -3.79
N PRO A 47 -26.52 -17.25 -4.61
CA PRO A 47 -25.29 -16.53 -4.91
C PRO A 47 -24.68 -16.18 -3.55
N LEU A 48 -23.47 -16.69 -3.29
CA LEU A 48 -22.69 -16.31 -2.12
C LEU A 48 -22.73 -14.78 -2.07
N ALA A 49 -23.31 -14.23 -1.00
CA ALA A 49 -23.21 -12.81 -0.74
C ALA A 49 -21.73 -12.43 -0.85
N PRO A 50 -21.40 -11.27 -1.45
CA PRO A 50 -20.02 -10.79 -1.42
C PRO A 50 -19.52 -10.82 0.04
N PRO A 51 -18.23 -11.13 0.28
CA PRO A 51 -17.70 -11.11 1.64
C PRO A 51 -18.10 -9.77 2.27
N GLU A 52 -18.77 -9.83 3.43
CA GLU A 52 -19.15 -8.62 4.15
C GLU A 52 -17.85 -7.86 4.43
N GLU A 53 -17.73 -6.65 3.89
CA GLU A 53 -16.64 -5.72 4.23
C GLU A 53 -16.53 -5.66 5.77
N PRO A 54 -15.31 -5.50 6.32
CA PRO A 54 -15.17 -5.41 7.76
C PRO A 54 -16.11 -4.33 8.28
N VAL A 55 -16.94 -4.67 9.27
CA VAL A 55 -17.90 -3.75 9.93
C VAL A 55 -17.16 -2.69 10.77
N TYR A 56 -15.88 -2.44 10.47
CA TYR A 56 -15.00 -1.49 11.13
C TYR A 56 -14.00 -0.90 10.14
N THR A 57 -13.44 0.25 10.47
CA THR A 57 -12.40 0.90 9.67
C THR A 57 -11.19 1.22 10.53
N ILE A 58 -9.99 0.99 9.99
CA ILE A 58 -8.74 1.56 10.50
C ILE A 58 -8.30 2.61 9.47
N ALA A 59 -8.26 3.88 9.88
CA ALA A 59 -7.99 4.98 8.97
C ALA A 59 -6.59 4.88 8.34
N GLN A 60 -5.59 4.38 9.10
CA GLN A 60 -4.24 4.16 8.56
C GLN A 60 -4.18 3.18 7.39
N GLN A 61 -5.09 2.21 7.30
CA GLN A 61 -5.15 1.23 6.18
C GLN A 61 -5.66 1.86 4.86
N HIS A 62 -6.12 3.11 4.90
CA HIS A 62 -6.69 3.83 3.76
C HIS A 62 -5.99 5.18 3.54
N GLN A 63 -4.68 5.25 3.79
CA GLN A 63 -3.92 6.47 3.50
C GLN A 63 -3.92 6.73 1.98
N PRO A 64 -4.19 7.98 1.56
CA PRO A 64 -4.31 8.26 0.14
C PRO A 64 -2.94 8.19 -0.54
N ASP A 65 -2.93 7.65 -1.75
CA ASP A 65 -1.70 7.50 -2.54
C ASP A 65 -1.02 8.82 -2.85
N LEU A 66 0.29 8.74 -3.01
CA LEU A 66 1.07 9.83 -3.56
C LEU A 66 0.69 10.06 -5.02
N VAL A 67 0.49 11.32 -5.37
CA VAL A 67 0.22 11.74 -6.74
C VAL A 67 1.55 11.86 -7.48
N ARG A 68 1.67 11.17 -8.61
CA ARG A 68 2.84 11.30 -9.49
C ARG A 68 2.67 12.48 -10.44
N VAL A 69 3.59 13.44 -10.35
CA VAL A 69 3.70 14.58 -11.26
C VAL A 69 5.03 14.53 -12.01
N GLN A 70 5.12 15.20 -13.15
CA GLN A 70 6.32 15.21 -13.99
C GLN A 70 6.42 16.52 -14.77
N GLY A 71 7.63 16.96 -15.09
CA GLY A 71 7.85 18.18 -15.85
C GLY A 71 9.26 18.74 -15.72
N THR A 72 9.47 19.92 -16.33
CA THR A 72 10.73 20.66 -16.20
C THR A 72 10.75 21.49 -14.93
N VAL A 73 11.88 21.50 -14.24
CA VAL A 73 12.10 22.21 -12.99
C VAL A 73 12.45 23.68 -13.21
N SER A 74 11.88 24.55 -12.39
CA SER A 74 12.36 25.90 -12.12
C SER A 74 12.53 26.09 -10.61
N VAL A 75 13.73 26.46 -10.16
CA VAL A 75 14.07 26.49 -8.71
C VAL A 75 13.94 27.92 -8.17
N ASP A 76 13.18 28.09 -7.08
CA ASP A 76 13.06 29.34 -6.32
C ASP A 76 13.18 29.08 -4.81
N GLY A 77 14.42 29.05 -4.29
CA GLY A 77 14.70 28.68 -2.90
C GLY A 77 14.29 27.23 -2.60
N ASP A 78 13.55 27.01 -1.51
CA ASP A 78 13.06 25.68 -1.08
C ASP A 78 11.81 25.22 -1.85
N ARG A 79 11.40 25.98 -2.87
CA ARG A 79 10.25 25.67 -3.71
C ARG A 79 10.73 25.32 -5.11
N ILE A 80 10.20 24.22 -5.62
CA ILE A 80 10.47 23.77 -6.99
C ILE A 80 9.18 23.89 -7.79
N LEU A 81 9.16 24.75 -8.79
CA LEU A 81 8.08 24.77 -9.78
C LEU A 81 8.34 23.65 -10.80
N VAL A 82 7.38 22.76 -10.98
CA VAL A 82 7.38 21.74 -12.03
C VAL A 82 6.35 22.13 -13.08
N THR A 83 6.80 22.30 -14.32
CA THR A 83 5.94 22.62 -15.47
C THR A 83 5.84 21.43 -16.40
N ASN A 84 4.63 20.91 -16.59
CA ASN A 84 4.33 19.86 -17.55
C ASN A 84 3.83 20.48 -18.86
N SER A 85 4.60 20.30 -19.94
CA SER A 85 4.26 20.84 -21.26
C SER A 85 3.18 20.04 -22.02
N SER A 86 2.66 18.96 -21.44
CA SER A 86 1.56 18.19 -22.03
C SER A 86 0.24 18.97 -21.93
N GLU A 87 -0.49 19.09 -23.04
CA GLU A 87 -1.83 19.71 -23.08
C GLU A 87 -2.86 18.97 -22.22
N TRP A 88 -2.57 17.71 -21.86
CA TRP A 88 -3.45 16.83 -21.08
C TRP A 88 -2.93 16.59 -19.67
N ALA A 89 -1.92 17.34 -19.22
CA ALA A 89 -1.44 17.23 -17.85
C ALA A 89 -2.55 17.62 -16.87
N GLU A 90 -2.85 16.74 -15.91
CA GLU A 90 -3.77 17.04 -14.82
C GLU A 90 -3.29 18.28 -14.03
N TYR A 91 -1.97 18.37 -13.85
CA TYR A 91 -1.28 19.51 -13.26
C TYR A 91 -0.28 20.09 -14.27
N PRO A 92 -0.67 21.10 -15.08
CA PRO A 92 0.25 21.76 -16.01
C PRO A 92 1.40 22.48 -15.29
N GLU A 93 1.13 23.01 -14.10
CA GLU A 93 2.10 23.59 -13.19
C GLU A 93 1.79 23.16 -11.77
N ILE A 94 2.81 22.82 -11.00
CA ILE A 94 2.70 22.51 -9.57
C ILE A 94 3.96 22.99 -8.85
N VAL A 95 3.78 23.55 -7.65
CA VAL A 95 4.91 23.94 -6.79
C VAL A 95 5.12 22.86 -5.74
N LEU A 96 6.32 22.33 -5.68
CA LEU A 96 6.74 21.34 -4.71
C LEU A 96 7.37 22.05 -3.52
N ASN A 97 6.87 21.75 -2.32
CA ASN A 97 7.55 22.07 -1.07
C ASN A 97 8.52 20.93 -0.75
N VAL A 98 9.80 21.26 -0.64
CA VAL A 98 10.85 20.32 -0.22
C VAL A 98 10.97 20.38 1.30
N ALA A 99 10.61 19.29 1.97
CA ALA A 99 10.74 19.13 3.41
C ALA A 99 12.05 18.40 3.75
N GLU A 100 12.40 18.33 5.05
CA GLU A 100 13.62 17.66 5.51
C GLU A 100 13.66 16.16 5.16
N ASP A 101 12.47 15.54 5.07
CA ASP A 101 12.27 14.13 4.72
C ASP A 101 12.01 13.89 3.23
N THR A 102 12.02 14.94 2.39
CA THR A 102 11.89 14.78 0.93
C THR A 102 13.12 14.07 0.37
N LEU A 103 12.91 12.92 -0.27
CA LEU A 103 13.98 12.17 -0.92
C LEU A 103 14.20 12.67 -2.33
N ILE A 104 15.37 13.23 -2.62
CA ILE A 104 15.78 13.58 -3.98
C ILE A 104 16.79 12.53 -4.43
N LEU A 105 16.44 11.75 -5.46
CA LEU A 105 17.19 10.58 -5.88
C LEU A 105 17.52 10.64 -7.37
N ASN A 106 18.71 10.15 -7.73
CA ASN A 106 19.07 9.89 -9.11
C ASN A 106 18.25 8.71 -9.64
N ALA A 107 17.52 8.92 -10.74
CA ALA A 107 16.62 7.92 -11.31
C ALA A 107 17.32 6.65 -11.82
N VAL A 108 18.63 6.68 -12.08
CA VAL A 108 19.38 5.55 -12.66
C VAL A 108 19.92 4.60 -11.60
N ASP A 109 20.58 5.15 -10.59
CA ASP A 109 21.28 4.39 -9.55
C ASP A 109 20.64 4.50 -8.16
N GLY A 110 19.68 5.41 -7.98
CA GLY A 110 19.04 5.68 -6.69
C GLY A 110 19.90 6.51 -5.73
N GLY A 111 21.05 7.03 -6.18
CA GLY A 111 21.92 7.84 -5.34
C GLY A 111 21.22 9.10 -4.82
N ALA A 112 21.39 9.40 -3.54
CA ALA A 112 20.85 10.61 -2.94
C ALA A 112 21.46 11.87 -3.57
N MET A 113 20.61 12.87 -3.80
CA MET A 113 20.95 14.17 -4.34
C MET A 113 20.47 15.26 -3.39
N ALA A 114 21.08 16.45 -3.47
CA ALA A 114 20.59 17.62 -2.76
C ALA A 114 19.66 18.45 -3.67
N ALA A 115 18.83 19.32 -3.09
CA ALA A 115 17.95 20.20 -3.87
C ALA A 115 18.75 21.14 -4.78
N GLU A 116 19.95 21.53 -4.34
CA GLU A 116 20.87 22.38 -5.10
C GLU A 116 21.50 21.67 -6.31
N ASP A 117 21.44 20.34 -6.37
CA ASP A 117 21.93 19.56 -7.51
C ASP A 117 20.93 19.55 -8.68
N LEU A 118 19.67 19.94 -8.44
CA LEU A 118 18.64 20.06 -9.48
C LEU A 118 18.94 21.25 -10.39
N ARG A 119 18.96 21.00 -11.71
CA ARG A 119 19.28 22.04 -12.68
C ARG A 119 18.01 22.68 -13.23
N GLU A 120 18.08 24.00 -13.45
CA GLU A 120 17.02 24.74 -14.15
C GLU A 120 16.73 24.10 -15.52
N GLY A 121 15.46 23.81 -15.78
CA GLY A 121 14.98 23.15 -16.98
C GLY A 121 15.16 21.63 -17.02
N GLU A 122 15.74 21.01 -15.98
CA GLU A 122 15.87 19.55 -15.89
C GLU A 122 14.49 18.90 -15.75
N TYR A 123 14.30 17.75 -16.41
CA TYR A 123 13.06 16.99 -16.32
C TYR A 123 13.10 16.07 -15.11
N VAL A 124 12.04 16.09 -14.30
CA VAL A 124 11.91 15.27 -13.09
C VAL A 124 10.56 14.55 -13.04
N TYR A 125 10.52 13.48 -12.25
CA TYR A 125 9.28 12.91 -11.73
C TYR A 125 9.22 13.16 -10.24
N ALA A 126 8.07 13.54 -9.69
CA ALA A 126 7.89 13.69 -8.26
C ALA A 126 6.64 12.95 -7.79
N TYR A 127 6.75 12.36 -6.60
CA TYR A 127 5.65 11.75 -5.86
C TYR A 127 5.29 12.70 -4.74
N VAL A 128 4.08 13.27 -4.80
CA VAL A 128 3.65 14.35 -3.92
C VAL A 128 2.44 13.95 -3.11
N SER A 129 2.30 14.54 -1.92
CA SER A 129 1.11 14.35 -1.10
C SER A 129 -0.15 14.82 -1.87
N PRO A 130 -1.26 14.06 -1.79
CA PRO A 130 -2.54 14.49 -2.34
C PRO A 130 -3.13 15.69 -1.59
N ALA A 131 -2.61 16.01 -0.40
CA ALA A 131 -2.96 17.23 0.32
C ALA A 131 -2.28 18.45 -0.31
N MET A 132 -2.98 19.08 -1.26
CA MET A 132 -2.47 20.22 -2.04
C MET A 132 -3.32 21.49 -1.83
N THR A 133 -2.69 22.66 -1.98
CA THR A 133 -3.37 23.95 -1.83
C THR A 133 -4.35 24.21 -2.98
N ARG A 134 -5.37 25.02 -2.72
CA ARG A 134 -6.34 25.49 -3.74
C ARG A 134 -5.84 26.70 -4.54
N SER A 135 -4.53 26.98 -4.54
CA SER A 135 -3.92 28.05 -5.33
C SER A 135 -3.70 27.62 -6.79
N LEU A 136 -3.30 28.57 -7.64
CA LEU A 136 -2.86 28.28 -9.00
C LEU A 136 -1.47 28.91 -9.21
N PRO A 137 -0.40 28.11 -9.40
CA PRO A 137 -0.38 26.64 -9.31
C PRO A 137 -0.70 26.11 -7.90
N PRO A 138 -1.19 24.86 -7.78
CA PRO A 138 -1.30 24.17 -6.50
C PRO A 138 0.10 23.97 -5.89
N ILE A 139 0.15 23.90 -4.57
CA ILE A 139 1.36 23.64 -3.79
C ILE A 139 1.16 22.32 -3.05
N ALA A 140 2.11 21.39 -3.17
CA ALA A 140 2.09 20.09 -2.51
C ALA A 140 3.47 19.78 -1.90
N THR A 141 3.51 19.02 -0.81
CA THR A 141 4.78 18.51 -0.27
C THR A 141 5.25 17.31 -1.08
N ALA A 142 6.50 17.32 -1.53
CA ALA A 142 7.11 16.19 -2.22
C ALA A 142 7.61 15.15 -1.22
N ALA A 143 7.25 13.89 -1.43
CA ALA A 143 7.85 12.77 -0.70
C ALA A 143 9.13 12.31 -1.42
N VAL A 144 9.06 12.17 -2.75
CA VAL A 144 10.20 11.74 -3.58
C VAL A 144 10.29 12.60 -4.84
N ILE A 145 11.51 12.99 -5.23
CA ILE A 145 11.84 13.62 -6.50
C ILE A 145 12.91 12.78 -7.19
N LEU A 146 12.61 12.28 -8.38
CA LEU A 146 13.52 11.53 -9.24
C LEU A 146 14.09 12.46 -10.32
N ALA A 147 15.41 12.62 -10.31
CA ALA A 147 16.16 13.52 -11.19
C ALA A 147 17.29 12.78 -11.92
N ALA A 148 18.13 13.52 -12.65
CA ALA A 148 19.23 12.99 -13.46
C ALA A 148 18.77 11.95 -14.50
N ILE A 149 17.58 12.16 -15.07
CA ILE A 149 16.93 11.20 -16.00
C ILE A 149 17.55 11.33 -17.40
N PRO A 150 18.20 10.28 -17.92
CA PRO A 150 18.68 10.28 -19.31
C PRO A 150 17.51 10.34 -20.31
N ALA A 151 17.78 10.83 -21.52
CA ALA A 151 16.79 10.80 -22.59
C ALA A 151 16.33 9.36 -22.87
N ASP A 152 15.02 9.18 -23.05
CA ASP A 152 14.35 7.90 -23.31
C ASP A 152 14.54 6.83 -22.21
N TYR A 153 14.89 7.24 -20.98
CA TYR A 153 15.06 6.33 -19.85
C TYR A 153 13.74 6.00 -19.15
N GLY A 154 13.53 4.71 -18.85
CA GLY A 154 12.40 4.26 -18.03
C GLY A 154 12.62 4.61 -16.56
N VAL A 155 11.88 5.60 -16.07
CA VAL A 155 12.01 6.07 -14.68
C VAL A 155 11.44 5.03 -13.72
N PRO A 156 12.15 4.70 -12.62
CA PRO A 156 11.65 3.76 -11.62
C PRO A 156 10.35 4.25 -10.97
N ALA A 157 9.55 3.30 -10.51
CA ALA A 157 8.30 3.58 -9.81
C ALA A 157 8.54 3.63 -8.30
N TYR A 158 7.95 4.61 -7.61
CA TYR A 158 7.93 4.67 -6.15
C TYR A 158 6.52 4.40 -5.62
N SER A 159 6.40 3.50 -4.65
CA SER A 159 5.18 3.28 -3.88
C SER A 159 5.52 2.78 -2.46
N THR A 160 4.52 2.76 -1.57
CA THR A 160 4.70 2.36 -0.17
C THR A 160 4.22 0.92 0.01
N VAL A 161 4.91 0.14 0.86
CA VAL A 161 4.51 -1.22 1.21
C VAL A 161 3.26 -1.19 2.10
N GLU A 162 2.19 -1.83 1.65
CA GLU A 162 0.97 -2.04 2.45
C GLU A 162 1.05 -3.34 3.24
N GLN A 163 1.48 -4.42 2.59
CA GLN A 163 1.54 -5.75 3.19
C GLN A 163 2.66 -6.60 2.59
N VAL A 164 3.24 -7.48 3.40
CA VAL A 164 4.28 -8.41 2.98
C VAL A 164 3.83 -9.84 3.24
N ASN A 165 3.67 -10.63 2.18
CA ASN A 165 3.30 -12.02 2.25
C ASN A 165 4.48 -12.92 1.89
N VAL A 166 4.86 -13.78 2.84
CA VAL A 166 5.92 -14.77 2.64
C VAL A 166 5.29 -16.17 2.61
N TRP A 167 5.39 -16.84 1.47
CA TRP A 167 4.85 -18.19 1.28
C TRP A 167 5.83 -19.09 0.54
N GLU A 168 6.14 -20.24 1.13
CA GLU A 168 7.08 -21.24 0.57
C GLU A 168 8.42 -20.66 0.07
N GLY A 169 8.93 -19.62 0.76
CA GLY A 169 10.19 -18.95 0.40
C GLY A 169 10.07 -17.92 -0.73
N ARG A 170 8.86 -17.61 -1.19
CA ARG A 170 8.57 -16.48 -2.08
C ARG A 170 8.07 -15.30 -1.27
N THR A 171 8.49 -14.10 -1.64
CA THR A 171 8.03 -12.85 -1.04
C THR A 171 7.19 -12.10 -2.06
N SER A 172 5.93 -11.86 -1.72
CA SER A 172 5.02 -10.98 -2.45
C SER A 172 4.73 -9.76 -1.59
N VAL A 173 4.74 -8.58 -2.19
CA VAL A 173 4.54 -7.31 -1.50
C VAL A 173 3.40 -6.58 -2.19
N LEU A 174 2.34 -6.30 -1.44
CA LEU A 174 1.28 -5.42 -1.90
C LEU A 174 1.72 -3.98 -1.70
N MET A 175 1.71 -3.22 -2.77
CA MET A 175 2.07 -1.80 -2.77
C MET A 175 0.82 -0.93 -2.70
N SER A 176 0.98 0.33 -2.28
CA SER A 176 -0.13 1.27 -2.14
C SER A 176 -0.83 1.59 -3.47
N ASP A 177 -0.12 1.47 -4.59
CA ASP A 177 -0.66 1.65 -5.95
C ASP A 177 -1.40 0.41 -6.50
N ASP A 178 -1.83 -0.50 -5.62
CA ASP A 178 -2.51 -1.77 -5.93
C ASP A 178 -1.69 -2.70 -6.85
N VAL A 179 -0.36 -2.58 -6.84
CA VAL A 179 0.54 -3.46 -7.59
C VAL A 179 1.16 -4.49 -6.65
N ASP A 180 1.05 -5.76 -7.02
CA ASP A 180 1.70 -6.87 -6.32
C ASP A 180 3.11 -7.07 -6.85
N TYR A 181 4.14 -6.77 -6.05
CA TYR A 181 5.52 -7.09 -6.41
C TYR A 181 5.86 -8.52 -6.03
N SER A 182 6.37 -9.29 -6.98
CA SER A 182 6.98 -10.59 -6.72
C SER A 182 8.49 -10.44 -6.69
N LEU A 183 9.06 -10.47 -5.48
CA LEU A 183 10.49 -10.23 -5.25
C LEU A 183 11.29 -11.54 -5.32
N SER A 184 11.32 -12.14 -6.51
CA SER A 184 12.10 -13.34 -6.82
C SER A 184 13.30 -12.96 -7.68
N ASP A 185 14.52 -13.23 -7.20
CA ASP A 185 15.78 -12.84 -7.87
C ASP A 185 15.95 -11.32 -8.09
N THR A 186 15.21 -10.49 -7.34
CA THR A 186 15.33 -9.02 -7.37
C THR A 186 16.59 -8.55 -6.65
N GLU A 187 17.37 -7.67 -7.28
CA GLU A 187 18.48 -6.97 -6.64
C GLU A 187 17.94 -5.97 -5.60
N LEU A 188 18.42 -6.04 -4.36
CA LEU A 188 18.02 -5.10 -3.30
C LEU A 188 19.12 -4.07 -3.04
N LEU A 189 18.73 -2.80 -2.98
CA LEU A 189 19.60 -1.69 -2.60
C LEU A 189 19.08 -1.04 -1.31
N ALA A 190 19.99 -0.73 -0.39
CA ALA A 190 19.66 0.11 0.75
C ALA A 190 19.50 1.56 0.28
N GLY A 191 18.33 2.14 0.55
CA GLY A 191 18.05 3.55 0.31
C GLY A 191 18.44 4.45 1.49
N PRO A 192 18.25 5.77 1.37
CA PRO A 192 18.51 6.70 2.47
C PRO A 192 17.76 6.32 3.74
N GLY A 193 18.45 6.36 4.89
CA GLY A 193 17.89 6.06 6.21
C GLY A 193 18.28 4.72 6.81
N PHE A 194 18.89 3.80 6.03
CA PHE A 194 19.49 2.58 6.59
C PHE A 194 20.87 2.85 7.21
N ASP A 195 21.14 2.22 8.35
CA ASP A 195 22.46 2.18 8.98
C ASP A 195 23.36 1.14 8.28
N GLY A 196 23.70 1.39 7.01
CA GLY A 196 24.60 0.56 6.20
C GLY A 196 24.07 0.23 4.80
N ASP A 197 24.89 -0.47 4.02
CA ASP A 197 24.62 -0.73 2.60
C ASP A 197 23.92 -2.07 2.33
N THR A 198 23.54 -2.82 3.36
CA THR A 198 22.95 -4.16 3.22
C THR A 198 21.50 -4.13 3.65
N VAL A 199 20.62 -4.63 2.76
CA VAL A 199 19.21 -4.82 3.03
C VAL A 199 18.80 -6.21 2.53
N THR A 200 17.83 -6.80 3.20
CA THR A 200 17.28 -8.12 2.89
C THR A 200 15.76 -8.06 2.74
N LEU A 201 15.15 -9.15 2.26
CA LEU A 201 13.69 -9.24 2.18
C LEU A 201 13.00 -9.11 3.55
N ALA A 202 13.71 -9.40 4.65
CA ALA A 202 13.17 -9.26 6.01
C ALA A 202 13.08 -7.80 6.47
N ASP A 203 13.82 -6.90 5.83
CA ASP A 203 13.81 -5.46 6.13
C ASP A 203 12.70 -4.71 5.35
N ILE A 204 12.01 -5.41 4.43
CA ILE A 204 10.83 -4.90 3.75
C ILE A 204 9.63 -5.17 4.66
N THR A 205 9.09 -4.11 5.24
CA THR A 205 7.95 -4.16 6.17
C THR A 205 6.89 -3.13 5.77
N PRO A 206 5.63 -3.25 6.26
CA PRO A 206 4.62 -2.22 6.05
C PRO A 206 5.13 -0.81 6.38
N GLY A 207 4.85 0.12 5.47
CA GLY A 207 5.28 1.52 5.52
C GLY A 207 6.66 1.80 4.91
N CYS A 208 7.46 0.78 4.54
CA CYS A 208 8.68 1.02 3.77
C CYS A 208 8.34 1.62 2.39
N GLY A 209 9.17 2.53 1.90
CA GLY A 209 9.09 3.01 0.52
C GLY A 209 9.91 2.11 -0.40
N LEU A 210 9.37 1.69 -1.54
CA LEU A 210 10.14 0.94 -2.54
C LEU A 210 10.27 1.76 -3.82
N LEU A 211 11.50 1.94 -4.28
CA LEU A 211 11.81 2.46 -5.61
C LEU A 211 12.19 1.28 -6.52
N ALA A 212 11.33 0.96 -7.48
CA ALA A 212 11.39 -0.23 -8.30
C ALA A 212 11.81 0.07 -9.75
N TRP A 213 12.86 -0.61 -10.21
CA TRP A 213 13.29 -0.61 -11.61
C TRP A 213 12.83 -1.89 -12.32
N TYR A 214 12.52 -1.74 -13.60
CA TYR A 214 12.01 -2.81 -14.45
C TYR A 214 12.90 -2.97 -15.68
N ASP A 215 13.18 -4.21 -16.08
CA ASP A 215 13.92 -4.51 -17.32
C ASP A 215 13.13 -4.14 -18.58
N MET A 216 11.79 -4.06 -18.47
CA MET A 216 10.90 -3.65 -19.54
C MET A 216 10.15 -2.38 -19.13
N VAL A 217 10.25 -1.35 -19.97
CA VAL A 217 9.44 -0.15 -19.84
C VAL A 217 8.02 -0.48 -20.31
N ALA A 218 7.07 -0.54 -19.38
CA ALA A 218 5.66 -0.73 -19.69
C ALA A 218 4.95 0.63 -19.70
N GLU A 219 4.03 0.84 -20.66
CA GLU A 219 3.16 2.04 -20.66
C GLU A 219 2.16 2.03 -19.50
N SER A 220 1.86 0.85 -18.96
CA SER A 220 1.07 0.62 -17.75
C SER A 220 1.59 -0.61 -17.03
N PHE A 221 1.65 -0.56 -15.70
CA PHE A 221 2.07 -1.69 -14.91
C PHE A 221 0.88 -2.66 -14.72
N PRO A 222 1.07 -3.97 -14.92
CA PRO A 222 0.05 -4.95 -14.58
C PRO A 222 -0.17 -4.96 -13.06
N ALA A 223 -1.32 -5.48 -12.60
CA ALA A 223 -1.60 -5.70 -11.18
C ALA A 223 -0.56 -6.59 -10.46
N GLN A 224 0.29 -7.29 -11.23
CA GLN A 224 1.44 -8.03 -10.72
C GLN A 224 2.69 -7.59 -11.47
N ALA A 225 3.78 -7.32 -10.75
CA ALA A 225 5.03 -6.87 -11.33
C ALA A 225 6.25 -7.64 -10.79
N TRP A 226 7.29 -7.71 -11.61
CA TRP A 226 8.57 -8.37 -11.30
C TRP A 226 9.71 -7.36 -11.49
N PRO A 227 9.97 -6.50 -10.50
CA PRO A 227 11.08 -5.57 -10.59
C PRO A 227 12.41 -6.32 -10.59
N SER A 228 13.34 -5.89 -11.44
CA SER A 228 14.69 -6.48 -11.49
C SER A 228 15.58 -5.93 -10.38
N LYS A 229 15.29 -4.71 -9.92
CA LYS A 229 15.98 -4.05 -8.81
C LYS A 229 15.00 -3.23 -8.00
N VAL A 230 15.14 -3.26 -6.68
CA VAL A 230 14.36 -2.45 -5.74
C VAL A 230 15.31 -1.79 -4.75
N MET A 231 15.17 -0.48 -4.60
CA MET A 231 15.76 0.24 -3.47
C MET A 231 14.72 0.32 -2.37
N VAL A 232 15.10 -0.12 -1.18
CA VAL A 232 14.26 -0.10 0.01
C VAL A 232 14.59 1.16 0.80
N ILE A 233 13.56 1.94 1.10
CA ILE A 233 13.61 3.10 2.00
C ILE A 233 12.91 2.66 3.29
N PRO A 234 13.54 2.86 4.47
CA PRO A 234 13.02 2.36 5.73
C PRO A 234 11.66 2.98 6.05
N SER A 235 10.82 2.20 6.72
CA SER A 235 9.53 2.67 7.22
C SER A 235 9.74 3.83 8.21
N PRO A 236 8.97 4.93 8.14
CA PRO A 236 9.03 6.01 9.13
C PRO A 236 8.36 5.60 10.46
N TYR A 237 7.67 4.45 10.48
CA TYR A 237 7.01 3.90 11.65
C TYR A 237 8.00 3.05 12.47
N SER A 238 7.85 3.08 13.78
CA SER A 238 8.71 2.33 14.71
C SER A 238 8.44 0.82 14.70
N ALA A 239 7.25 0.43 14.26
CA ALA A 239 6.76 -0.93 14.18
C ALA A 239 5.55 -1.00 13.25
N TRP A 240 5.08 -2.21 12.99
CA TRP A 240 3.82 -2.46 12.29
C TRP A 240 2.97 -3.50 13.03
N ALA A 241 1.65 -3.47 12.81
CA ALA A 241 0.72 -4.35 13.49
C ALA A 241 -0.40 -4.85 12.58
N VAL A 242 -0.85 -6.07 12.84
CA VAL A 242 -2.09 -6.61 12.27
C VAL A 242 -3.17 -6.58 13.35
N LEU A 243 -4.28 -5.92 13.04
CA LEU A 243 -5.37 -5.64 13.97
C LEU A 243 -6.68 -6.09 13.35
N GLU A 244 -7.27 -7.16 13.90
CA GLU A 244 -8.56 -7.70 13.46
C GLU A 244 -9.37 -8.14 14.68
N PRO A 245 -10.70 -8.31 14.57
CA PRO A 245 -11.49 -8.88 15.65
C PRO A 245 -10.92 -10.24 16.09
N GLY A 246 -10.51 -10.33 17.36
CA GLY A 246 -9.92 -11.54 17.94
C GLY A 246 -8.43 -11.77 17.64
N ARG A 247 -7.77 -10.93 16.84
CA ARG A 247 -6.36 -11.11 16.47
C ARG A 247 -5.55 -9.82 16.62
N LEU A 248 -4.36 -9.96 17.19
CA LEU A 248 -3.37 -8.90 17.34
C LEU A 248 -1.98 -9.49 17.05
N ALA A 249 -1.28 -8.92 16.08
CA ALA A 249 0.13 -9.22 15.84
C ALA A 249 0.92 -7.92 15.77
N VAL A 250 2.17 -7.93 16.23
CA VAL A 250 3.09 -6.79 16.19
C VAL A 250 4.42 -7.28 15.63
N ASN A 251 4.94 -6.60 14.61
CA ASN A 251 6.19 -6.94 13.92
C ASN A 251 6.25 -8.42 13.46
N GLY A 252 5.12 -8.94 12.97
CA GLY A 252 4.97 -10.33 12.52
C GLY A 252 4.84 -11.37 13.65
N GLY A 253 4.94 -10.97 14.91
CA GLY A 253 4.72 -11.82 16.08
C GLY A 253 3.26 -11.78 16.54
N GLU A 254 2.59 -12.94 16.56
CA GLU A 254 1.25 -13.07 17.16
C GLU A 254 1.30 -12.81 18.66
N VAL A 255 0.35 -12.03 19.16
CA VAL A 255 0.18 -11.77 20.59
C VAL A 255 -0.80 -12.78 21.16
N GLU A 256 -0.38 -13.51 22.19
CA GLU A 256 -1.24 -14.45 22.92
C GLU A 256 -2.27 -13.66 23.74
N LEU A 257 -3.55 -13.81 23.40
CA LEU A 257 -4.66 -13.08 24.02
C LEU A 257 -5.58 -14.02 24.81
N THR A 258 -5.95 -13.61 26.02
CA THR A 258 -7.07 -14.25 26.72
C THR A 258 -8.41 -13.87 26.08
N ALA A 259 -9.48 -14.59 26.42
CA ALA A 259 -10.83 -14.27 25.95
C ALA A 259 -11.31 -12.85 26.31
N ALA A 260 -10.73 -12.25 27.37
CA ALA A 260 -11.07 -10.88 27.79
C ALA A 260 -10.22 -9.81 27.08
N GLU A 261 -9.12 -10.18 26.43
CA GLU A 261 -8.18 -9.26 25.77
C GLU A 261 -8.39 -9.19 24.26
N GLN A 262 -9.30 -9.98 23.69
CA GLN A 262 -9.54 -9.98 22.25
C GLN A 262 -9.97 -8.60 21.73
N PRO A 263 -9.32 -8.07 20.68
CA PRO A 263 -9.84 -6.93 19.95
C PRO A 263 -11.28 -7.19 19.51
N TYR A 264 -12.13 -6.17 19.58
CA TYR A 264 -13.55 -6.31 19.25
C TYR A 264 -14.08 -5.06 18.58
N VAL A 265 -15.18 -5.20 17.83
CA VAL A 265 -15.84 -4.06 17.19
C VAL A 265 -16.90 -3.47 18.11
N GLU A 266 -16.84 -2.16 18.33
CA GLU A 266 -17.89 -1.36 18.98
C GLU A 266 -18.42 -0.33 17.99
N GLY A 267 -19.65 -0.51 17.51
CA GLY A 267 -20.16 0.29 16.40
C GLY A 267 -19.39 0.00 15.11
N GLU A 268 -18.59 0.96 14.65
CA GLU A 268 -17.70 0.87 13.47
C GLU A 268 -16.22 0.97 13.87
N THR A 269 -15.91 0.89 15.16
CA THR A 269 -14.57 1.09 15.69
C THR A 269 -13.99 -0.22 16.20
N LEU A 270 -12.79 -0.59 15.73
CA LEU A 270 -12.03 -1.69 16.30
C LEU A 270 -11.38 -1.22 17.61
N MET A 271 -11.77 -1.84 18.71
CA MET A 271 -11.26 -1.61 20.05
C MET A 271 -10.15 -2.62 20.35
N VAL A 272 -8.96 -2.13 20.68
CA VAL A 272 -7.73 -2.93 20.85
C VAL A 272 -7.26 -2.86 22.31
N PRO A 273 -6.83 -3.98 22.92
CA PRO A 273 -6.37 -4.02 24.31
C PRO A 273 -5.09 -3.20 24.50
N VAL A 274 -5.18 -2.12 25.29
CA VAL A 274 -4.06 -1.18 25.50
C VAL A 274 -2.82 -1.90 26.04
N ARG A 275 -3.00 -2.79 27.02
CA ARG A 275 -1.89 -3.51 27.66
C ARG A 275 -1.17 -4.42 26.68
N ALA A 276 -1.91 -5.33 26.05
CA ALA A 276 -1.31 -6.33 25.16
C ALA A 276 -0.60 -5.68 23.96
N PHE A 277 -1.20 -4.63 23.38
CA PHE A 277 -0.57 -3.87 22.29
C PHE A 277 0.71 -3.15 22.74
N ALA A 278 0.66 -2.41 23.85
CA ALA A 278 1.82 -1.65 24.33
C ALA A 278 2.95 -2.56 24.85
N GLU A 279 2.63 -3.65 25.56
CA GLU A 279 3.63 -4.61 26.05
C GLU A 279 4.29 -5.38 24.90
N ALA A 280 3.56 -5.68 23.81
CA ALA A 280 4.13 -6.27 22.59
C ALA A 280 5.16 -5.35 21.91
N LEU A 281 5.05 -4.04 22.12
CA LEU A 281 6.03 -3.02 21.69
C LEU A 281 7.12 -2.76 22.74
N GLY A 282 7.15 -3.53 23.83
CA GLY A 282 8.14 -3.40 24.91
C GLY A 282 7.84 -2.29 25.94
N CYS A 283 6.64 -1.71 25.93
CA CYS A 283 6.24 -0.74 26.94
C CYS A 283 5.82 -1.41 28.25
N GLU A 284 6.06 -0.73 29.37
CA GLU A 284 5.49 -1.04 30.67
C GLU A 284 4.11 -0.38 30.83
N VAL A 285 3.11 -1.14 31.27
CA VAL A 285 1.76 -0.64 31.53
C VAL A 285 1.40 -0.79 33.01
N VAL A 286 1.21 0.34 33.69
CA VAL A 286 0.99 0.40 35.13
C VAL A 286 -0.38 0.98 35.46
N TRP A 287 -1.16 0.24 36.24
CA TRP A 287 -2.38 0.76 36.86
C TRP A 287 -2.02 1.51 38.14
N ASN A 288 -2.60 2.69 38.34
CA ASN A 288 -2.39 3.41 39.58
C ASN A 288 -3.31 2.83 40.67
N ALA A 289 -2.72 2.19 41.70
CA ALA A 289 -3.49 1.57 42.78
C ALA A 289 -4.34 2.57 43.59
N ASP A 290 -3.87 3.81 43.73
CA ASP A 290 -4.58 4.89 44.43
C ASP A 290 -5.63 5.58 43.54
N ARG A 291 -5.53 5.36 42.22
CA ARG A 291 -6.40 5.93 41.17
C ARG A 291 -6.67 4.87 40.10
N PRO A 292 -7.52 3.87 40.39
CA PRO A 292 -7.72 2.72 39.51
C PRO A 292 -8.30 3.08 38.14
N GLU A 293 -8.82 4.30 37.99
CA GLU A 293 -9.23 4.86 36.70
C GLU A 293 -8.05 5.27 35.79
N LYS A 294 -6.81 5.25 36.30
CA LYS A 294 -5.63 5.74 35.58
C LYS A 294 -4.66 4.63 35.17
N ILE A 295 -4.24 4.69 33.92
CA ILE A 295 -3.30 3.74 33.30
C ILE A 295 -2.13 4.54 32.75
N SER A 296 -0.93 4.23 33.23
CA SER A 296 0.32 4.81 32.71
C SER A 296 0.97 3.84 31.74
N VAL A 297 1.37 4.32 30.58
CA VAL A 297 2.13 3.56 29.58
C VAL A 297 3.49 4.25 29.40
N ARG A 298 4.57 3.46 29.49
CA ARG A 298 5.95 3.95 29.42
C ARG A 298 6.82 3.00 28.62
N GLY A 299 7.56 3.51 27.65
CA GLY A 299 8.51 2.76 26.85
C GLY A 299 9.58 3.69 26.29
N GLU A 300 10.39 3.18 25.37
CA GLU A 300 11.37 4.01 24.66
C GLU A 300 10.63 5.03 23.78
N GLY A 301 10.82 6.33 24.04
CA GLY A 301 10.16 7.41 23.29
C GLY A 301 8.67 7.61 23.56
N THR A 302 8.02 6.70 24.31
CA THR A 302 6.57 6.70 24.55
C THR A 302 6.27 6.88 26.04
N GLU A 303 5.58 7.96 26.42
CA GLU A 303 5.02 8.13 27.76
C GLU A 303 3.68 8.85 27.70
N TYR A 304 2.63 8.20 28.19
CA TYR A 304 1.32 8.82 28.32
C TYR A 304 0.48 8.20 29.43
N LEU A 305 -0.50 8.98 29.89
CA LEU A 305 -1.46 8.62 30.92
C LEU A 305 -2.87 8.61 30.33
N LEU A 306 -3.54 7.48 30.44
CA LEU A 306 -4.94 7.31 30.08
C LEU A 306 -5.81 7.37 31.34
N THR A 307 -6.99 7.96 31.20
CA THR A 307 -8.02 7.97 32.26
C THR A 307 -9.29 7.32 31.72
N LEU A 308 -9.84 6.37 32.47
CA LEU A 308 -11.05 5.63 32.09
C LEU A 308 -12.21 6.59 31.81
N GLY A 309 -12.86 6.42 30.66
CA GLY A 309 -13.93 7.30 30.18
C GLY A 309 -13.45 8.63 29.56
N SER A 310 -12.14 8.87 29.49
CA SER A 310 -11.56 10.04 28.83
C SER A 310 -11.19 9.74 27.38
N ASP A 311 -11.40 10.71 26.50
CA ASP A 311 -10.98 10.75 25.09
C ASP A 311 -9.65 11.49 24.91
N ARG A 312 -8.77 11.40 25.92
CA ARG A 312 -7.45 12.06 25.90
C ARG A 312 -6.38 11.17 26.51
N ALA A 313 -5.19 11.22 25.90
CA ALA A 313 -3.96 10.67 26.45
C ALA A 313 -3.06 11.81 26.93
N ALA A 314 -2.91 11.99 28.24
CA ALA A 314 -2.09 13.06 28.79
C ALA A 314 -0.60 12.73 28.72
N THR A 315 0.23 13.72 28.38
CA THR A 315 1.69 13.64 28.52
C THR A 315 2.12 14.28 29.85
N GLY A 316 3.04 13.64 30.57
CA GLY A 316 3.53 14.13 31.87
C GLY A 316 2.44 14.28 32.95
N ASP A 317 2.48 15.38 33.72
CA ASP A 317 1.66 15.61 34.93
C ASP A 317 0.20 16.06 34.66
N GLY A 318 -0.32 15.92 33.44
CA GLY A 318 -1.75 16.10 33.15
C GLY A 318 -2.16 17.39 32.41
N GLY A 319 -1.40 17.80 31.40
CA GLY A 319 -1.82 18.87 30.47
C GLY A 319 -2.92 18.45 29.47
N ASP A 320 -3.25 19.33 28.52
CA ASP A 320 -4.16 19.07 27.39
C ASP A 320 -3.53 18.04 26.43
N GLY A 321 -3.56 16.76 26.82
CA GLY A 321 -2.92 15.64 26.11
C GLY A 321 -3.37 15.43 24.66
N THR A 322 -2.91 14.36 24.01
CA THR A 322 -3.37 13.97 22.67
C THR A 322 -4.86 13.66 22.71
N ALA A 323 -5.64 14.26 21.80
CA ALA A 323 -7.05 13.91 21.64
C ALA A 323 -7.17 12.53 20.97
N LEU A 324 -8.07 11.71 21.48
CA LEU A 324 -8.35 10.37 20.99
C LEU A 324 -9.66 10.40 20.19
N THR A 325 -9.77 9.52 19.21
CA THR A 325 -10.99 9.32 18.43
C THR A 325 -12.12 8.69 19.26
N GLY A 326 -11.77 8.01 20.36
CA GLY A 326 -12.70 7.41 21.30
C GLY A 326 -12.20 7.41 22.74
N ALA A 327 -13.12 7.27 23.68
CA ALA A 327 -12.78 7.21 25.10
C ALA A 327 -12.15 5.88 25.48
N LEU A 328 -11.24 5.88 26.46
CA LEU A 328 -10.75 4.67 27.11
C LEU A 328 -11.92 3.90 27.73
N THR A 329 -12.15 2.66 27.30
CA THR A 329 -13.17 1.79 27.87
C THR A 329 -12.54 0.64 28.65
N ALA A 330 -13.31 0.04 29.56
CA ALA A 330 -12.90 -1.16 30.27
C ALA A 330 -13.97 -2.24 30.14
N ARG A 331 -13.55 -3.44 29.72
CA ARG A 331 -14.41 -4.62 29.56
C ARG A 331 -13.70 -5.82 30.14
N GLY A 332 -14.36 -6.55 31.04
CA GLY A 332 -13.79 -7.75 31.64
C GLY A 332 -12.48 -7.52 32.43
N GLY A 333 -12.23 -6.29 32.91
CA GLY A 333 -10.99 -5.92 33.59
C GLY A 333 -9.83 -5.51 32.67
N VAL A 334 -10.06 -5.48 31.36
CA VAL A 334 -9.08 -5.07 30.34
C VAL A 334 -9.49 -3.71 29.79
N SER A 335 -8.51 -2.85 29.53
CA SER A 335 -8.73 -1.54 28.94
C SER A 335 -8.48 -1.52 27.45
N PHE A 336 -9.37 -0.83 26.73
CA PHE A 336 -9.38 -0.77 25.29
C PHE A 336 -9.42 0.67 24.78
N LEU A 337 -8.76 0.88 23.65
CA LEU A 337 -8.82 2.10 22.86
C LEU A 337 -9.11 1.78 21.40
N PRO A 338 -9.62 2.74 20.62
CA PRO A 338 -9.67 2.62 19.17
C PRO A 338 -8.29 2.27 18.57
N ALA A 339 -8.29 1.42 17.54
CA ALA A 339 -7.09 0.98 16.85
C ALA A 339 -6.21 2.16 16.37
N ASP A 340 -6.81 3.13 15.66
CA ASP A 340 -6.11 4.30 15.15
C ASP A 340 -5.42 5.11 16.27
N ASP A 341 -6.05 5.21 17.44
CA ASP A 341 -5.47 5.93 18.58
C ASP A 341 -4.22 5.23 19.11
N LEU A 342 -4.24 3.90 19.24
CA LEU A 342 -3.06 3.14 19.67
C LEU A 342 -1.95 3.14 18.62
N LEU A 343 -2.29 3.00 17.34
CA LEU A 343 -1.34 3.10 16.24
C LEU A 343 -0.63 4.47 16.24
N ASN A 344 -1.39 5.56 16.42
CA ASN A 344 -0.85 6.92 16.44
C ASN A 344 -0.02 7.19 17.71
N LEU A 345 -0.48 6.75 18.89
CA LEU A 345 0.25 6.97 20.16
C LEU A 345 1.62 6.26 20.18
N HIS A 346 1.76 5.16 19.44
CA HIS A 346 3.00 4.38 19.39
C HIS A 346 3.79 4.54 18.09
N ASN A 347 3.35 5.39 17.16
CA ASN A 347 3.93 5.50 15.81
C ASN A 347 4.10 4.13 15.13
N VAL A 348 2.99 3.38 15.04
CA VAL A 348 2.92 2.03 14.47
C VAL A 348 2.10 2.08 13.19
N ARG A 349 2.54 1.36 12.15
CA ARG A 349 1.79 1.19 10.90
C ARG A 349 0.80 0.03 11.02
N ALA A 350 -0.47 0.26 10.72
CA ALA A 350 -1.37 -0.87 10.43
C ALA A 350 -0.94 -1.55 9.12
N GLU A 351 -0.83 -2.88 9.13
CA GLU A 351 -0.72 -3.65 7.89
C GLU A 351 -1.98 -3.45 7.05
N GLY A 352 -1.81 -3.21 5.75
CA GLY A 352 -2.91 -3.13 4.80
C GLY A 352 -3.67 -4.45 4.67
N LEU A 353 -4.86 -4.41 4.11
CA LEU A 353 -5.65 -5.61 3.83
C LEU A 353 -5.46 -5.99 2.37
N TRP A 354 -5.02 -7.22 2.11
CA TRP A 354 -5.07 -7.75 0.75
C TRP A 354 -6.51 -7.74 0.26
N PRO A 355 -6.82 -7.15 -0.91
CA PRO A 355 -8.17 -7.21 -1.46
C PRO A 355 -8.56 -8.68 -1.68
N VAL A 356 -9.63 -9.10 -1.01
CA VAL A 356 -10.15 -10.49 -1.00
C VAL A 356 -10.94 -10.85 -2.24
#